data_AF-A0A7D5LEQ2-F1
#
_entry.id   AF-A0A7D5LEQ2-F1
#
_cell.length_a   1.000
_cell.length_b   1.000
_cell.length_c   1.000
_cell.angle_alpha   90.00
_cell.angle_beta   90.00
_cell.angle_gamma   90.00
#
_symmetry.space_group_name_H-M   'P 1'
#
loop_
_entity.id
_entity.type
_entity.pdbx_description
1 polymer ?
#
loop_
_entity_poly.entity_id
_entity_poly.type
_entity_poly.pdbx_seq_one_letter_code
_entity_poly.pdbx_strand_id
1 'polypeptide(L)' 'MPPTITLNSIGFSEQGITIIGNTPNEQELAQFLVNLKKSEDFTKVSLSQIGPDQDNKDILKFTISLNIKNKTAPETNQ' A
#
# COMPACT_ATOMS: atom_id res chain seq x y z
N MET A 1 16.00 -7.51 -11.75
CA MET A 1 14.68 -7.59 -12.43
C MET A 1 14.02 -6.24 -12.25
N PRO A 2 13.41 -5.63 -13.28
CA PRO A 2 12.68 -4.38 -13.11
C PRO A 2 11.45 -4.61 -12.20
N PRO A 3 11.03 -3.60 -11.41
CA PRO A 3 9.85 -3.73 -10.56
C PRO A 3 8.61 -3.96 -11.43
N THR A 4 7.84 -4.99 -11.09
CA THR A 4 6.62 -5.40 -11.82
C THR A 4 5.33 -4.94 -11.14
N ILE A 5 5.45 -4.14 -10.09
CA ILE A 5 4.32 -3.55 -9.38
C ILE A 5 3.87 -2.28 -10.09
N THR A 6 2.59 -2.24 -10.44
CA THR A 6 1.92 -1.06 -10.98
C THR A 6 0.89 -0.56 -9.97
N LEU A 7 0.84 0.76 -9.75
CA LEU A 7 -0.21 1.38 -8.94
C LEU A 7 -1.30 1.91 -9.87
N ASN A 8 -2.53 1.45 -9.67
CA ASN A 8 -3.67 1.81 -10.50
C ASN A 8 -4.48 2.95 -9.88
N SER A 9 -4.57 2.98 -8.54
CA SER A 9 -5.29 4.04 -7.82
C SER A 9 -4.74 4.24 -6.42
N ILE A 10 -4.76 5.49 -5.97
CA ILE A 10 -4.44 5.89 -4.60
C ILE A 10 -5.59 6.75 -4.08
N GLY A 11 -6.26 6.27 -3.03
CA GLY A 11 -7.33 6.97 -2.34
C GLY A 11 -6.88 7.47 -0.98
N PHE A 12 -7.28 8.69 -0.63
CA PHE A 12 -7.01 9.31 0.66
C PHE A 12 -8.33 9.48 1.43
N SER A 13 -8.32 9.14 2.71
CA SER A 13 -9.41 9.41 3.64
C SER A 13 -8.85 9.95 4.95
N GLU A 14 -9.72 10.45 5.82
CA GLU A 14 -9.33 10.89 7.17
C GLU A 14 -8.66 9.77 7.99
N GLN A 15 -8.92 8.52 7.63
CA GLN A 15 -8.48 7.33 8.38
C GLN A 15 -7.23 6.69 7.78
N GLY A 16 -6.81 7.08 6.56
CA GLY A 16 -5.64 6.50 5.93
C GLY A 16 -5.57 6.61 4.40
N ILE A 17 -4.71 5.80 3.81
CA ILE A 17 -4.49 5.68 2.36
C ILE A 17 -4.89 4.28 1.92
N THR A 18 -5.62 4.19 0.82
CA THR A 18 -5.89 2.92 0.13
C THR A 18 -5.15 2.93 -1.20
N ILE A 19 -4.33 1.90 -1.44
CA ILE A 19 -3.61 1.71 -2.69
C ILE A 19 -4.21 0.49 -3.39
N ILE A 20 -4.60 0.67 -4.66
CA ILE A 20 -5.01 -0.43 -5.54
C ILE A 20 -3.94 -0.55 -6.61
N GLY A 21 -3.42 -1.76 -6.81
CA GLY A 21 -2.36 -2.01 -7.76
C GLY A 21 -2.38 -3.43 -8.30
N ASN A 22 -1.50 -3.69 -9.26
CA ASN A 22 -1.39 -4.96 -9.97
C ASN A 22 0.05 -5.45 -9.96
N THR A 23 0.26 -6.77 -9.94
CA THR A 23 1.58 -7.39 -10.15
C THR A 23 1.44 -8.80 -10.73
N PRO A 24 2.35 -9.25 -11.61
CA PRO A 24 2.47 -10.66 -11.99
C PRO A 24 3.22 -11.50 -10.95
N ASN A 25 3.75 -10.92 -9.86
CA ASN A 25 4.65 -11.60 -8.94
C ASN A 25 4.32 -11.32 -7.46
N GLU A 26 3.79 -12.34 -6.76
CA GLU A 26 3.48 -12.26 -5.33
C GLU A 26 4.70 -11.97 -4.46
N GLN A 27 5.89 -12.44 -4.86
CA GLN A 27 7.12 -12.21 -4.10
C GLN A 27 7.49 -10.72 -4.10
N GLU A 28 7.26 -10.02 -5.21
CA GLU A 28 7.49 -8.58 -5.27
C GLU A 28 6.46 -7.82 -4.43
N LEU A 29 5.18 -8.21 -4.45
CA LEU A 29 4.17 -7.64 -3.56
C LEU A 29 4.52 -7.82 -2.09
N ALA A 30 5.01 -9.01 -1.70
CA ALA A 30 5.46 -9.26 -0.34
C ALA A 30 6.61 -8.34 0.05
N GLN A 31 7.60 -8.16 -0.83
CA GLN A 31 8.71 -7.23 -0.58
C GLN A 31 8.24 -5.77 -0.50
N PHE A 32 7.29 -5.37 -1.34
CA PHE A 32 6.69 -4.05 -1.30
C PHE A 32 5.96 -3.79 0.02
N LEU A 33 5.16 -4.75 0.50
CA LEU A 33 4.52 -4.68 1.81
C LEU A 33 5.53 -4.59 2.95
N VAL A 34 6.65 -5.32 2.88
CA VAL A 34 7.74 -5.22 3.87
C VAL A 34 8.36 -3.83 3.85
N ASN A 35 8.58 -3.25 2.67
CA ASN A 35 9.15 -1.90 2.54
C ASN A 35 8.19 -0.84 3.10
N LEU A 36 6.89 -0.95 2.83
CA LEU A 36 5.87 -0.07 3.40
C LEU A 36 5.83 -0.16 4.93
N LYS A 37 5.91 -1.38 5.48
CA LYS A 37 5.95 -1.61 6.94
C LYS A 37 7.19 -1.07 7.63
N LYS A 38 8.30 -0.91 6.88
CA LYS A 38 9.55 -0.33 7.39
C LYS A 38 9.52 1.20 7.39
N SER A 39 8.59 1.84 6.67
CA SER A 39 8.46 3.29 6.72
C SER A 39 7.92 3.74 8.08
N GLU A 40 8.50 4.80 8.63
CA GLU A 40 8.03 5.44 9.86
C GLU A 40 6.77 6.30 9.65
N ASP A 41 6.37 6.51 8.39
CA ASP A 41 5.21 7.32 8.00
C ASP A 41 3.87 6.62 8.27
N PHE A 42 3.88 5.29 8.40
CA PHE A 42 2.68 4.48 8.54
C PHE A 42 2.63 3.76 9.88
N THR A 43 1.52 3.91 10.60
CA THR A 43 1.26 3.19 11.85
C THR A 43 0.72 1.78 11.62
N LYS A 44 0.08 1.56 10.46
CA LYS A 44 -0.46 0.27 10.06
C LYS A 44 -0.36 0.11 8.55
N VAL A 45 0.03 -1.09 8.12
CA VAL A 45 0.05 -1.50 6.71
C VAL A 45 -0.59 -2.88 6.62
N SER A 46 -1.69 -3.00 5.90
CA SER A 46 -2.40 -4.25 5.69
C SER A 46 -2.71 -4.50 4.22
N LEU A 47 -2.46 -5.73 3.76
CA LEU A 47 -3.01 -6.23 2.52
C LEU A 47 -4.47 -6.62 2.76
N SER A 48 -5.40 -5.83 2.22
CA SER A 48 -6.83 -5.98 2.44
C SER A 48 -7.45 -6.95 1.45
N GLN A 49 -6.95 -7.00 0.21
CA GLN A 49 -7.40 -7.93 -0.84
C GLN A 49 -6.24 -8.30 -1.75
N ILE A 50 -6.25 -9.54 -2.25
CA ILE A 50 -5.38 -10.04 -3.31
C ILE A 50 -6.14 -11.11 -4.12
N GLY A 51 -6.01 -11.07 -5.43
CA GLY A 51 -6.57 -12.10 -6.31
C GLY A 51 -6.28 -11.82 -7.78
N PRO A 52 -6.64 -12.74 -8.69
CA PRO A 52 -6.49 -12.52 -10.12
C PRO A 52 -7.25 -11.27 -10.57
N ASP A 53 -6.68 -10.51 -11.49
CA ASP A 53 -7.42 -9.45 -12.16
C ASP A 53 -8.55 -10.05 -13.02
N GLN A 54 -9.64 -9.30 -13.18
CA GLN A 54 -10.81 -9.78 -13.92
C GLN A 54 -10.55 -9.85 -15.42
N ASP A 55 -9.71 -8.96 -15.96
CA ASP A 55 -9.42 -8.86 -17.38
C ASP A 55 -8.22 -9.72 -17.77
N ASN A 56 -7.28 -9.95 -16.84
CA ASN A 56 -6.11 -10.79 -17.06
C ASN A 56 -5.78 -11.67 -15.85
N LYS A 57 -5.93 -12.99 -16.01
CA LYS A 57 -5.69 -13.96 -14.93
C LYS A 57 -4.20 -14.19 -14.61
N ASP A 58 -3.29 -13.74 -15.46
CA ASP A 58 -1.85 -13.85 -15.26
C ASP A 58 -1.29 -12.73 -14.37
N ILE A 59 -2.12 -11.74 -14.02
CA ILE A 59 -1.77 -10.68 -13.08
C ILE A 59 -2.68 -10.74 -11.85
N LEU A 60 -2.11 -10.36 -10.71
CA LEU A 60 -2.81 -10.25 -9.45
C LEU A 60 -3.14 -8.79 -9.19
N LYS A 61 -4.40 -8.51 -8.90
CA LYS A 61 -4.86 -7.24 -8.36
C LYS A 61 -4.82 -7.31 -6.83
N PHE A 62 -4.28 -6.26 -6.22
CA PHE A 62 -4.17 -6.13 -4.77
C PHE A 62 -4.74 -4.80 -4.28
N THR A 63 -5.17 -4.80 -3.03
CA THR A 63 -5.59 -3.61 -2.29
C THR A 63 -4.81 -3.55 -0.97
N ILE A 64 -4.09 -2.47 -0.73
CA ILE A 64 -3.36 -2.20 0.51
C ILE A 64 -4.04 -1.03 1.22
N SER A 65 -4.25 -1.19 2.52
CA SER A 65 -4.71 -0.12 3.40
C SER A 65 -3.56 0.30 4.33
N LEU A 66 -3.34 1.60 4.43
CA LEU A 66 -2.30 2.24 5.21
C LEU A 66 -2.93 3.23 6.18
N ASN A 67 -2.51 3.22 7.44
CA ASN A 67 -2.84 4.31 8.37
C ASN A 67 -1.62 5.24 8.49
N ILE A 68 -1.83 6.53 8.25
CA ILE A 68 -0.77 7.53 8.36
C ILE A 68 -0.49 7.78 9.84
N LYS A 69 0.77 7.96 10.19
CA LYS A 69 1.14 8.50 11.50
C LYS A 69 0.77 9.98 11.51
N ASN A 70 -0.28 10.33 12.25
CA ASN A 70 -0.55 11.74 12.53
C ASN A 70 0.68 12.30 13.22
N LYS A 71 1.43 13.16 12.52
CA LYS A 71 2.46 13.97 13.14
C LYS A 71 1.69 14.96 14.01
N THR A 72 1.60 14.69 15.32
CA THR A 72 1.20 15.72 16.27
C THR A 72 2.05 16.95 15.94
N ALA A 73 1.39 18.06 15.58
CA ALA A 73 2.06 19.33 15.43
C ALA A 73 2.91 19.57 16.69
N PRO A 74 4.15 20.06 16.58
CA PRO A 74 4.91 20.41 17.78
C PRO A 74 4.04 21.36 18.60
N GLU A 75 3.78 20.99 19.86
CA GLU A 75 3.11 21.85 20.82
C GLU A 75 3.93 23.13 20.94
N THR A 76 3.50 24.20 20.28
CA THR A 76 3.96 25.55 20.56
C THR A 76 3.41 25.94 21.92
N ASN A 77 4.14 25.59 22.98
CA ASN A 77 4.00 26.25 24.27
C ASN A 77 4.54 27.68 24.14
N GLN A 78 3.64 28.66 24.16
CA GLN A 78 3.92 30.05 24.52
C GLN A 78 2.85 30.55 25.48
#